data_AF-A0A1M5RVW2-F1
#
_entry.id   AF-A0A1M5RVW2-F1
#
_cell.length_a   1.000
_cell.length_b   1.000
_cell.length_c   1.000
_cell.angle_alpha   90.00
_cell.angle_beta   90.00
_cell.angle_gamma   90.00
#
_symmetry.space_group_name_H-M   'P 1'
#
loop_
_entity.id
_entity.type
_entity.pdbx_description
1 polymer ?
#
loop_
_entity_poly.entity_id
_entity_poly.type
_entity_poly.pdbx_seq_one_letter_code
_entity_poly.pdbx_strand_id
1 'polypeptide(L)'
;MQKIFDIGERLFFNNILICLLSYIYFNIMPINKITLLFGFIFSILFFGVNLYTGYDTELLLKESLIVGVMGCGLGIFLYLLSMYIHFIMNDPKDAAMLVEPYFSPTMSIIKVFFKKVDINYPIIIAAINTGLVVLGNLLRRLARDKSVI
;
A
#
# COMPACT_ATOMS: atom_id res chain seq x y z
N MET A 1 17.15 15.52 3.82
CA MET A 1 15.83 15.72 3.17
C MET A 1 15.80 15.19 1.75
N GLN A 2 16.71 15.58 0.85
CA GLN A 2 16.71 15.09 -0.55
C GLN A 2 16.64 13.55 -0.65
N LYS A 3 17.54 12.82 0.04
CA LYS A 3 17.53 11.35 0.10
C LYS A 3 16.16 10.76 0.48
N ILE A 4 15.47 11.36 1.46
CA ILE A 4 14.15 10.91 1.95
C ILE A 4 13.12 11.11 0.84
N PHE A 5 13.17 12.25 0.17
CA PHE A 5 12.26 12.59 -0.92
C PHE A 5 12.44 11.64 -2.10
N ASP A 6 13.68 11.41 -2.55
CA ASP A 6 13.96 10.54 -3.69
C ASP A 6 13.50 9.09 -3.43
N ILE A 7 13.71 8.59 -2.21
CA ILE A 7 13.24 7.26 -1.81
C ILE A 7 11.71 7.22 -1.71
N GLY A 8 11.11 8.24 -1.10
CA GLY A 8 9.66 8.35 -0.93
C GLY A 8 8.93 8.45 -2.28
N GLU A 9 9.47 9.23 -3.22
CA GLU A 9 8.96 9.37 -4.57
C GLU A 9 9.03 8.04 -5.32
N ARG A 10 10.16 7.35 -5.27
CA ARG A 10 10.31 6.01 -5.88
C ARG A 10 9.30 5.01 -5.30
N LEU A 11 9.12 5.02 -3.97
CA LEU A 11 8.14 4.15 -3.32
C LEU A 11 6.71 4.49 -3.73
N PHE A 12 6.38 5.78 -3.80
CA PHE A 12 5.09 6.28 -4.25
C PHE A 12 4.78 5.78 -5.67
N PHE A 13 5.69 5.97 -6.63
CA PHE A 13 5.47 5.52 -8.01
C PHE A 13 5.39 4.00 -8.14
N ASN A 14 6.21 3.24 -7.40
CA ASN A 14 6.11 1.79 -7.39
C ASN A 14 4.75 1.31 -6.87
N ASN A 15 4.26 1.90 -5.77
CA ASN A 15 2.94 1.58 -5.22
C ASN A 15 1.82 1.93 -6.21
N ILE A 16 1.89 3.10 -6.87
CA ILE A 16 0.93 3.49 -7.92
C ILE A 16 0.90 2.47 -9.04
N LEU A 17 2.07 2.07 -9.55
CA LEU A 17 2.17 1.12 -10.64
C LEU A 17 1.51 -0.22 -10.27
N ILE A 18 1.78 -0.72 -9.06
CA ILE A 18 1.19 -1.96 -8.57
C ILE A 18 -0.33 -1.83 -8.45
N CYS A 19 -0.83 -0.74 -7.84
CA CYS A 19 -2.26 -0.44 -7.72
C CYS A 19 -2.97 -0.38 -9.08
N LEU A 20 -2.37 0.30 -10.07
CA LEU A 20 -2.96 0.41 -11.41
C LEU A 20 -3.00 -0.95 -12.12
N LEU A 21 -1.90 -1.71 -12.07
CA LEU A 21 -1.82 -3.03 -12.70
C LEU A 21 -2.82 -4.00 -12.07
N SER A 22 -2.93 -4.03 -10.74
CA SER A 22 -3.91 -4.88 -10.06
C SER A 22 -5.34 -4.45 -10.35
N TYR A 23 -5.61 -3.14 -10.41
CA TYR A 23 -6.94 -2.63 -10.72
C TYR A 23 -7.39 -3.03 -12.13
N ILE A 24 -6.53 -2.85 -13.13
CA ILE A 24 -6.78 -3.29 -14.51
C ILE A 24 -7.00 -4.82 -14.56
N TYR A 25 -6.15 -5.58 -13.87
CA TYR A 25 -6.24 -7.04 -13.82
C TYR A 25 -7.60 -7.52 -13.30
N PHE A 26 -8.05 -7.00 -12.16
CA PHE A 26 -9.31 -7.40 -11.55
C PHE A 26 -10.55 -6.87 -12.27
N ASN A 27 -10.44 -5.80 -13.05
CA ASN A 27 -11.54 -5.31 -13.87
C ASN A 27 -11.73 -6.09 -15.17
N ILE A 28 -10.66 -6.67 -15.72
CA ILE A 28 -10.73 -7.45 -16.98
C ILE A 28 -11.05 -8.92 -16.68
N MET A 29 -10.44 -9.49 -15.64
CA MET A 29 -10.48 -10.94 -15.41
C MET A 29 -11.64 -11.35 -14.49
N PRO A 30 -12.42 -12.39 -14.85
CA PRO A 30 -13.49 -12.88 -14.00
C PRO A 30 -12.94 -13.54 -12.74
N ILE A 31 -13.61 -13.32 -11.61
CA ILE A 31 -13.16 -13.83 -10.30
C ILE A 31 -13.29 -15.36 -10.25
N ASN A 32 -12.15 -16.05 -10.32
CA ASN A 32 -11.99 -17.49 -10.16
C ASN A 32 -10.75 -17.82 -9.32
N LYS A 33 -10.51 -19.11 -9.03
CA LYS A 33 -9.37 -19.56 -8.20
C LYS A 33 -8.01 -19.09 -8.73
N ILE A 34 -7.82 -19.09 -10.05
CA ILE A 34 -6.56 -18.69 -10.69
C ILE A 34 -6.36 -17.17 -10.53
N THR A 35 -7.39 -16.37 -10.77
CA THR A 35 -7.31 -14.92 -10.60
C THR A 35 -7.06 -14.49 -9.16
N LEU A 36 -7.59 -15.24 -8.19
CA LEU A 36 -7.29 -15.01 -6.77
C LEU A 36 -5.81 -15.29 -6.46
N LEU A 37 -5.22 -16.33 -7.06
CA LEU A 37 -3.80 -16.65 -6.90
C LEU A 37 -2.91 -15.51 -7.42
N PHE A 38 -3.15 -15.02 -8.64
CA PHE A 38 -2.47 -13.82 -9.14
C PHE A 38 -2.73 -12.59 -8.28
N GLY A 39 -3.93 -12.47 -7.73
CA GLY A 39 -4.27 -11.47 -6.73
C GLY A 39 -3.37 -11.50 -5.49
N PHE A 40 -3.07 -12.68 -4.96
CA PHE A 40 -2.12 -12.82 -3.86
C PHE A 40 -0.70 -12.42 -4.25
N ILE A 41 -0.28 -12.67 -5.50
CA ILE A 41 1.02 -12.19 -6.01
C ILE A 41 1.06 -10.66 -5.98
N PHE A 42 0.00 -9.98 -6.45
CA PHE A 42 -0.09 -8.52 -6.33
C PHE A 42 -0.03 -8.03 -4.87
N SER A 43 -0.72 -8.72 -3.95
CA SER A 43 -0.65 -8.38 -2.53
C SER A 43 0.77 -8.51 -1.96
N ILE A 44 1.47 -9.61 -2.29
CA ILE A 44 2.84 -9.86 -1.85
C ILE A 44 3.79 -8.80 -2.42
N LEU A 45 3.66 -8.45 -3.71
CA LEU A 45 4.46 -7.40 -4.32
C LEU A 45 4.20 -6.05 -3.66
N PHE A 46 2.93 -5.71 -3.44
CA PHE A 46 2.53 -4.45 -2.83
C PHE A 46 3.12 -4.28 -1.43
N PHE A 47 2.93 -5.26 -0.54
CA PHE A 47 3.53 -5.22 0.80
C PHE A 47 5.05 -5.39 0.77
N GLY A 48 5.55 -6.25 -0.11
CA GLY A 48 6.96 -6.58 -0.26
C GLY A 48 7.81 -5.38 -0.67
N VAL A 49 7.33 -4.53 -1.58
CA VAL A 49 8.06 -3.32 -1.99
C VAL A 49 8.21 -2.32 -0.83
N ASN A 50 7.18 -2.18 0.00
CA ASN A 50 7.24 -1.33 1.19
C ASN A 50 8.26 -1.87 2.20
N LEU A 51 8.21 -3.18 2.50
CA LEU A 51 9.19 -3.84 3.38
C LEU A 51 10.62 -3.73 2.85
N TYR A 52 10.81 -4.02 1.56
CA TYR A 52 12.11 -3.99 0.88
C TYR A 52 12.71 -2.59 0.88
N THR A 53 11.89 -1.57 0.60
CA THR A 53 12.37 -0.18 0.60
C THR A 53 12.90 0.21 1.98
N GLY A 54 12.22 -0.19 3.05
CA GLY A 54 12.72 0.00 4.41
C GLY A 54 14.05 -0.70 4.66
N TYR A 55 14.18 -1.94 4.20
CA TYR A 55 15.38 -2.76 4.39
C TYR A 55 16.61 -2.23 3.63
N ASP A 56 16.42 -1.74 2.40
CA ASP A 56 17.51 -1.36 1.50
C ASP A 56 18.09 0.05 1.80
N THR A 57 17.32 0.93 2.43
CA THR A 57 17.62 2.38 2.40
C THR A 57 18.34 2.97 3.62
N GLU A 58 18.54 2.17 4.67
CA GLU A 58 19.26 2.56 5.90
C GLU A 58 18.85 3.93 6.43
N LEU A 59 17.58 4.01 6.81
CA LEU A 59 16.93 5.23 7.27
C LEU A 59 16.96 5.35 8.79
N LEU A 60 16.85 6.56 9.32
CA LEU A 60 16.44 6.74 10.72
C LEU A 60 14.96 6.37 10.88
N LEU A 61 14.54 6.00 12.10
CA LEU A 61 13.15 5.59 12.36
C LEU A 61 12.15 6.68 11.93
N LYS A 62 12.47 7.95 12.23
CA LYS A 62 11.68 9.11 11.78
C LYS A 62 11.61 9.23 10.25
N GLU A 63 12.71 8.95 9.56
CA GLU A 63 12.78 9.02 8.10
C GLU A 63 11.99 7.88 7.46
N SER A 64 12.04 6.66 8.01
CA SER A 64 11.23 5.52 7.57
C SER A 64 9.74 5.80 7.66
N LEU A 65 9.30 6.50 8.72
CA LEU A 65 7.90 6.92 8.85
C LEU A 65 7.51 7.90 7.74
N ILE A 66 8.34 8.91 7.48
CA ILE A 66 8.08 9.90 6.41
C ILE A 66 8.02 9.21 5.05
N VAL A 67 8.99 8.34 4.74
CA VAL A 67 9.02 7.57 3.48
C VAL A 67 7.78 6.68 3.36
N GLY A 68 7.37 5.98 4.42
CA GLY A 68 6.18 5.13 4.41
C GLY A 68 4.90 5.92 4.14
N VAL A 69 4.74 7.08 4.78
CA VAL A 69 3.59 7.97 4.54
C VAL A 69 3.61 8.52 3.11
N MET A 70 4.77 8.94 2.59
CA MET A 70 4.92 9.39 1.21
C MET A 70 4.54 8.28 0.22
N GLY A 71 5.00 7.05 0.46
CA GLY A 71 4.65 5.88 -0.34
C GLY A 71 3.15 5.58 -0.39
N CYS A 72 2.40 6.00 0.63
CA CYS A 72 0.95 5.86 0.71
C CYS A 72 0.18 7.08 0.19
N GLY A 73 0.87 8.09 -0.35
CA GLY A 73 0.29 9.38 -0.73
C GLY A 73 -0.96 9.28 -1.62
N LEU A 74 -0.98 8.37 -2.61
CA LEU A 74 -2.15 8.16 -3.47
C LEU A 74 -3.37 7.70 -2.65
N GLY A 75 -3.17 6.74 -1.74
CA GLY A 75 -4.25 6.22 -0.91
C GLY A 75 -4.80 7.25 0.06
N ILE A 76 -3.91 8.05 0.65
CA ILE A 76 -4.32 9.16 1.53
C ILE A 76 -5.12 10.20 0.73
N PHE A 77 -4.65 10.57 -0.46
CA PHE A 77 -5.34 11.51 -1.33
C PHE A 77 -6.73 11.01 -1.76
N LEU A 78 -6.82 9.78 -2.25
CA LEU A 78 -8.09 9.16 -2.67
C LEU A 78 -9.05 8.99 -1.49
N TYR A 79 -8.54 8.66 -0.30
CA TYR A 79 -9.35 8.55 0.91
C TYR A 79 -9.98 9.91 1.29
N LEU A 80 -9.19 11.00 1.28
CA LEU A 80 -9.72 12.33 1.58
C LEU A 80 -10.84 12.75 0.61
N LEU A 81 -10.64 12.48 -0.68
CA LEU A 81 -11.66 12.75 -1.70
C LEU A 81 -12.89 11.84 -1.54
N SER A 82 -12.69 10.57 -1.18
CA SER A 82 -13.77 9.62 -0.89
C SER A 82 -14.61 10.05 0.32
N MET A 83 -13.97 10.53 1.39
CA MET A 83 -14.65 11.09 2.56
C MET A 83 -15.51 12.31 2.18
N TYR A 84 -15.01 13.19 1.31
CA TYR A 84 -15.79 14.31 0.78
C TYR A 84 -17.05 13.82 0.06
N ILE A 85 -16.91 12.87 -0.87
CA ILE A 85 -18.06 12.33 -1.63
C ILE A 85 -19.05 11.64 -0.68
N HIS A 86 -18.55 10.87 0.28
CA HIS A 86 -19.39 10.13 1.23
C HIS A 86 -20.22 11.07 2.11
N PHE A 87 -19.61 12.08 2.72
CA PHE A 87 -20.27 12.91 3.74
C PHE A 87 -20.92 14.17 3.18
N ILE A 88 -20.34 14.79 2.15
CA ILE A 88 -20.81 16.08 1.62
C ILE A 88 -21.75 15.87 0.44
N MET A 89 -21.39 14.96 -0.48
CA MET A 89 -22.25 14.65 -1.63
C MET A 89 -23.31 13.59 -1.31
N ASN A 90 -23.19 12.92 -0.16
CA ASN A 90 -24.09 11.84 0.28
C ASN A 90 -24.18 10.69 -0.73
N ASP A 91 -23.06 10.38 -1.41
CA ASP A 91 -22.95 9.26 -2.36
C ASP A 91 -21.92 8.21 -1.87
N PRO A 92 -22.35 7.24 -1.05
CA PRO A 92 -21.44 6.24 -0.50
C PRO A 92 -20.92 5.24 -1.54
N LYS A 93 -21.60 5.08 -2.68
CA LYS A 93 -21.20 4.12 -3.72
C LYS A 93 -20.03 4.68 -4.53
N ASP A 94 -20.16 5.91 -4.98
CA ASP A 94 -19.09 6.60 -5.71
C ASP A 94 -17.87 6.83 -4.83
N ALA A 95 -18.09 7.12 -3.54
CA ALA A 95 -17.02 7.20 -2.56
C ALA A 95 -16.21 5.90 -2.47
N ALA A 96 -16.86 4.74 -2.45
CA ALA A 96 -16.18 3.44 -2.38
C ALA A 96 -15.44 3.12 -3.68
N MET A 97 -16.05 3.39 -4.84
CA MET A 97 -15.44 3.16 -6.15
C MET A 97 -14.15 3.99 -6.34
N LEU A 98 -14.11 5.20 -5.79
CA LEU A 98 -12.95 6.08 -5.91
C LEU A 98 -11.69 5.52 -5.24
N VAL A 99 -11.84 4.80 -4.12
CA VAL A 99 -10.70 4.23 -3.36
C VAL A 99 -10.32 2.81 -3.81
N GLU A 100 -11.15 2.15 -4.61
CA GLU A 100 -10.90 0.81 -5.14
C GLU A 100 -9.53 0.62 -5.80
N PRO A 101 -9.04 1.53 -6.66
CA PRO A 101 -7.73 1.37 -7.27
C PRO A 101 -6.61 1.20 -6.25
N TYR A 102 -6.66 1.95 -5.12
CA TYR A 102 -5.61 1.92 -4.11
C TYR A 102 -5.51 0.58 -3.39
N PHE A 103 -6.65 -0.02 -3.04
CA PHE A 103 -6.65 -1.31 -2.32
C PHE A 103 -6.77 -2.52 -3.24
N SER A 104 -6.90 -2.32 -4.56
CA SER A 104 -6.97 -3.38 -5.56
C SER A 104 -5.85 -4.44 -5.45
N PRO A 105 -4.59 -4.13 -5.07
CA PRO A 105 -3.56 -5.17 -4.89
C PRO A 105 -3.92 -6.16 -3.78
N THR A 106 -4.75 -5.76 -2.82
CA THR A 106 -5.18 -6.56 -1.66
C THR A 106 -6.58 -7.14 -1.83
N MET A 107 -7.21 -6.97 -2.99
CA MET A 107 -8.58 -7.38 -3.25
C MET A 107 -8.80 -8.89 -3.06
N SER A 108 -7.78 -9.71 -3.36
CA SER A 108 -7.80 -11.16 -3.07
C SER A 108 -7.96 -11.44 -1.57
N ILE A 109 -7.23 -10.72 -0.72
CA ILE A 109 -7.31 -10.84 0.75
C ILE A 109 -8.71 -10.42 1.22
N ILE A 110 -9.22 -9.28 0.74
CA ILE A 110 -10.55 -8.79 1.11
C ILE A 110 -11.63 -9.82 0.77
N LYS A 111 -11.60 -10.38 -0.44
CA LYS A 111 -12.60 -11.33 -0.92
C LYS A 111 -12.59 -12.63 -0.13
N VAL A 112 -11.44 -13.07 0.36
CA VAL A 112 -11.32 -14.30 1.15
C VAL A 112 -11.69 -14.07 2.62
N PHE A 113 -11.27 -12.95 3.22
CA PHE A 113 -11.34 -12.77 4.67
C PHE A 113 -12.42 -11.77 5.15
N PHE A 114 -12.68 -10.70 4.39
CA PHE A 114 -13.46 -9.55 4.89
C PHE A 114 -14.83 -9.37 4.24
N LYS A 115 -15.12 -10.04 3.11
CA LYS A 115 -16.41 -10.05 2.38
C LYS A 115 -16.93 -8.70 1.87
N LYS A 116 -16.55 -7.56 2.47
CA LYS A 116 -16.87 -6.19 2.06
C LYS A 116 -15.70 -5.25 2.32
N VAL A 117 -15.58 -4.21 1.49
CA VAL A 117 -14.61 -3.12 1.66
C VAL A 117 -15.26 -2.03 2.51
N ASP A 118 -14.61 -1.65 3.60
CA ASP A 118 -14.97 -0.48 4.43
C ASP A 118 -14.29 0.78 3.86
N ILE A 119 -14.94 1.94 3.95
CA ILE A 119 -14.35 3.23 3.56
C ILE A 119 -13.04 3.54 4.30
N ASN A 120 -12.84 2.96 5.50
CA ASN A 120 -11.63 3.11 6.30
C ASN A 120 -10.47 2.21 5.87
N TYR A 121 -10.71 1.27 4.95
CA TYR A 121 -9.72 0.30 4.50
C TYR A 121 -8.44 0.93 3.89
N PRO A 122 -8.48 2.05 3.15
CA PRO A 122 -7.29 2.77 2.71
C PRO A 122 -6.39 3.23 3.86
N ILE A 123 -6.96 3.68 4.99
CA ILE A 123 -6.15 4.06 6.17
C ILE A 123 -5.45 2.83 6.75
N ILE A 124 -6.17 1.70 6.85
CA ILE A 124 -5.60 0.46 7.39
C ILE A 124 -4.40 0.02 6.54
N ILE A 125 -4.55 0.03 5.21
CA ILE A 125 -3.46 -0.28 4.28
C ILE A 125 -2.29 0.70 4.44
N ALA A 126 -2.57 2.00 4.52
CA ALA A 126 -1.54 3.01 4.67
C ALA A 126 -0.73 2.81 5.98
N ALA A 127 -1.42 2.45 7.06
CA ALA A 127 -0.78 2.11 8.34
C ALA A 127 0.08 0.85 8.24
N ILE A 128 -0.42 -0.21 7.59
CA ILE A 128 0.34 -1.45 7.37
C ILE A 128 1.59 -1.17 6.52
N ASN A 129 1.44 -0.49 5.38
CA ASN A 129 2.55 -0.17 4.49
C ASN A 129 3.61 0.69 5.16
N THR A 130 3.20 1.71 5.90
CA THR A 130 4.12 2.54 6.69
C THR A 130 4.85 1.70 7.74
N GLY A 131 4.12 0.83 8.44
CA GLY A 131 4.68 -0.12 9.40
C GLY A 131 5.68 -1.08 8.77
N LEU A 132 5.43 -1.54 7.54
CA LEU A 132 6.36 -2.41 6.80
C LEU A 132 7.65 -1.69 6.42
N VAL A 133 7.60 -0.42 6.01
CA VAL A 133 8.83 0.36 5.78
C VAL A 133 9.66 0.47 7.07
N VAL A 134 9.01 0.75 8.20
CA VAL A 134 9.70 0.82 9.50
C VAL A 134 10.28 -0.55 9.88
N LEU A 135 9.51 -1.62 9.74
CA LEU A 135 9.93 -2.98 10.05
C LEU A 135 11.13 -3.42 9.20
N GLY A 136 11.11 -3.13 7.90
CA GLY A 136 12.21 -3.43 6.99
C GLY A 136 13.51 -2.78 7.43
N ASN A 137 13.44 -1.51 7.83
CA ASN A 137 14.60 -0.78 8.35
C ASN A 137 15.12 -1.36 9.67
N LEU A 138 14.23 -1.80 10.56
CA LEU A 138 14.62 -2.48 11.80
C LEU A 138 15.31 -3.82 11.52
N LEU A 139 14.80 -4.61 10.59
CA LEU A 139 15.41 -5.88 10.18
C LEU A 139 16.82 -5.68 9.63
N ARG A 140 17.04 -4.62 8.83
CA ARG A 140 18.36 -4.26 8.31
C ARG A 140 19.36 -3.94 9.42
N ARG A 141 18.94 -3.19 10.43
CA ARG A 141 19.78 -2.84 11.59
C ARG A 141 20.18 -4.09 12.37
N LEU A 142 19.23 -4.97 12.66
CA LEU A 142 19.48 -6.24 13.36
C LEU A 142 20.41 -7.16 12.57
N ALA A 143 20.27 -7.21 11.23
CA ALA A 143 21.14 -8.01 10.38
C ALA A 143 22.60 -7.50 10.40
N ARG A 144 22.80 -6.17 10.44
CA ARG A 144 24.13 -5.57 10.54
C ARG A 144 24.81 -5.85 11.87
N ASP A 145 24.10 -5.69 12.98
CA ASP A 145 24.66 -5.96 14.31
C ASP A 145 25.15 -7.41 14.44
N LYS A 146 24.52 -8.35 13.73
CA LYS A 146 24.95 -9.76 13.70
C LYS A 146 26.13 -10.06 12.76
N SER A 147 26.40 -9.21 11.78
CA SER A 147 27.51 -9.41 10.81
C SER A 147 28.87 -8.88 11.29
N VAL A 148 28.90 -8.24 12.47
CA VAL A 148 30.11 -7.63 13.06
C VAL A 148 30.73 -8.53 14.15
N ILE A 149 30.20 -9.74 14.35
CA ILE A 149 30.72 -10.80 15.24
C ILE A 149 31.31 -11.91 14.37
#